data_AF-A0A8J5WIJ0-F1
#
_entry.id   AF-A0A8J5WIJ0-F1
#
_cell.length_a   1.000
_cell.length_b   1.000
_cell.length_c   1.000
_cell.angle_alpha   90.00
_cell.angle_beta   90.00
_cell.angle_gamma   90.00
#
_symmetry.space_group_name_H-M   'P 1'
#
loop_
_entity.id
_entity.type
_entity.pdbx_description
1 polymer ?
#
loop_
_entity_poly.entity_id
_entity_poly.type
_entity_poly.pdbx_seq_one_letter_code
_entity_poly.pdbx_strand_id
1 'polypeptide(L)'
;MASVTTVATPAAAAGGAVRSKEREGAEIITGAEECSNHSNEMMRALGFPEGLMPMRDLEECGLVRETGFVWMKQKAPYEHYFRGTGTRVRYDAEVTAYVEEGKMKRMTGVRSKQLMLWVPIVEMSLDGDARDRIYFKSNIGIGRSFPASAFADEAAAATVAKK
;
A
#
# COMPACT_ATOMS: atom_id res chain seq x y z
N MET A 1 -19.02 -52.68 8.60
CA MET A 1 -17.80 -51.89 8.89
C MET A 1 -17.40 -51.21 7.58
N ALA A 2 -17.82 -49.96 7.38
CA ALA A 2 -17.52 -49.21 6.16
C ALA A 2 -16.52 -48.11 6.51
N SER A 3 -15.29 -48.28 6.03
CA SER A 3 -14.19 -47.33 6.22
C SER A 3 -14.40 -46.12 5.32
N VAL A 4 -14.59 -44.96 5.93
CA VAL A 4 -14.63 -43.67 5.23
C VAL A 4 -13.20 -43.18 5.09
N THR A 5 -12.66 -43.18 3.86
CA THR A 5 -11.36 -42.59 3.55
C THR A 5 -11.56 -41.11 3.22
N THR A 6 -11.13 -40.23 4.12
CA THR A 6 -11.12 -38.78 3.88
C THR A 6 -9.95 -38.42 2.96
N VAL A 7 -10.24 -37.92 1.76
CA VAL A 7 -9.23 -37.33 0.87
C VAL A 7 -8.98 -35.90 1.33
N ALA A 8 -7.75 -35.61 1.77
CA ALA A 8 -7.31 -34.26 2.07
C ALA A 8 -7.02 -33.52 0.77
N THR A 9 -7.78 -32.45 0.51
CA THR A 9 -7.52 -31.46 -0.55
C THR A 9 -6.28 -30.65 -0.19
N PRO A 10 -5.26 -30.51 -1.07
CA PRO A 10 -4.15 -29.64 -0.79
C PRO A 10 -4.59 -28.18 -0.95
N ALA A 11 -4.55 -27.43 0.15
CA ALA A 11 -4.63 -25.97 0.13
C ALA A 11 -3.39 -25.42 -0.60
N ALA A 12 -3.62 -24.71 -1.70
CA ALA A 12 -2.58 -24.11 -2.52
C ALA A 12 -1.75 -23.09 -1.72
N ALA A 13 -0.49 -23.44 -1.46
CA ALA A 13 0.55 -22.49 -1.09
C ALA A 13 1.05 -21.77 -2.35
N ALA A 14 0.36 -20.70 -2.75
CA ALA A 14 0.83 -19.79 -3.80
C ALA A 14 1.45 -18.55 -3.16
N GLY A 15 2.76 -18.56 -2.93
CA GLY A 15 3.48 -17.38 -2.43
C GLY A 15 5.00 -17.36 -2.71
N GLY A 16 5.56 -18.38 -3.36
CA GLY A 16 7.01 -18.51 -3.51
C GLY A 16 7.60 -17.93 -4.80
N ALA A 17 6.98 -18.14 -5.96
CA ALA A 17 7.68 -18.08 -7.24
C ALA A 17 7.38 -16.86 -8.14
N VAL A 18 6.41 -16.01 -7.79
CA VAL A 18 6.04 -14.84 -8.62
C VAL A 18 6.93 -13.61 -8.34
N ARG A 19 7.58 -13.55 -7.17
CA ARG A 19 8.31 -12.36 -6.68
C ARG A 19 9.56 -11.97 -7.47
N SER A 20 10.17 -12.88 -8.23
CA SER A 20 11.49 -12.64 -8.83
C SER A 20 11.46 -11.98 -10.21
N LYS A 21 10.42 -12.19 -11.02
CA LYS A 21 10.34 -11.57 -12.37
C LYS A 21 9.88 -10.12 -12.33
N GLU A 22 8.95 -9.79 -11.43
CA GLU A 22 8.41 -8.41 -11.32
C GLU A 22 9.44 -7.41 -10.78
N ARG A 23 10.53 -7.89 -10.17
CA ARG A 23 11.61 -7.07 -9.58
C ARG A 23 12.87 -7.01 -10.45
N GLU A 24 12.84 -7.60 -11.64
CA GLU A 24 13.97 -7.57 -12.57
C GLU A 24 14.21 -6.12 -13.05
N GLY A 25 15.46 -5.67 -13.03
CA GLY A 25 15.81 -4.28 -13.39
C GLY A 25 15.35 -3.22 -12.39
N ALA A 26 14.95 -3.61 -11.18
CA ALA A 26 14.50 -2.66 -10.17
C ALA A 26 15.62 -1.79 -9.61
N GLU A 27 15.30 -0.52 -9.42
CA GLU A 27 16.05 0.39 -8.57
C GLU A 27 15.68 0.05 -7.12
N ILE A 28 16.61 -0.58 -6.38
CA ILE A 28 16.40 -0.99 -4.98
C ILE A 28 17.18 -0.01 -4.09
N ILE A 29 16.47 0.63 -3.19
CA ILE A 29 17.00 1.54 -2.19
C ILE A 29 16.83 0.87 -0.83
N THR A 30 17.89 0.91 -0.02
CA THR A 30 17.89 0.33 1.32
C THR A 30 18.17 1.41 2.35
N GLY A 31 17.46 1.36 3.48
CA GLY A 31 17.65 2.32 4.57
C GLY A 31 16.50 3.32 4.67
N ALA A 32 16.04 3.54 5.90
CA ALA A 32 14.77 4.19 6.18
C ALA A 32 14.66 5.64 5.65
N GLU A 33 15.76 6.38 5.64
CA GLU A 33 15.76 7.79 5.19
C GLU A 33 15.70 7.90 3.66
N GLU A 34 16.58 7.19 2.96
CA GLU A 34 16.61 7.17 1.48
C GLU A 34 15.32 6.58 0.92
N CYS A 35 14.82 5.49 1.52
CA CYS A 35 13.55 4.87 1.17
C CYS A 35 12.36 5.84 1.34
N SER A 36 12.35 6.61 2.44
CA SER A 36 11.30 7.58 2.69
C SER A 36 11.36 8.74 1.71
N ASN A 37 12.56 9.26 1.40
CA ASN A 37 12.73 10.35 0.45
C ASN A 37 12.30 9.93 -0.96
N HIS A 38 12.74 8.76 -1.42
CA HIS A 38 12.35 8.23 -2.73
C HIS A 38 10.85 7.98 -2.83
N SER A 39 10.23 7.40 -1.79
CA SER A 39 8.77 7.23 -1.73
C SER A 39 8.04 8.57 -1.80
N ASN A 40 8.50 9.59 -1.08
CA ASN A 40 7.89 10.91 -1.10
C ASN A 40 8.02 11.60 -2.47
N GLU A 41 9.18 11.50 -3.11
CA GLU A 41 9.40 12.01 -4.47
C GLU A 41 8.48 11.32 -5.48
N MET A 42 8.35 9.99 -5.39
CA MET A 42 7.41 9.23 -6.22
C MET A 42 5.97 9.69 -5.98
N MET A 43 5.54 9.83 -4.73
CA MET A 43 4.20 10.31 -4.39
C MET A 43 3.93 11.69 -4.96
N ARG A 44 4.87 12.62 -4.81
CA ARG A 44 4.80 13.97 -5.37
C ARG A 44 4.73 13.94 -6.90
N ALA A 45 5.55 13.12 -7.56
CA ALA A 45 5.55 12.97 -9.02
C ALA A 45 4.21 12.43 -9.54
N LEU A 46 3.56 11.55 -8.78
CA LEU A 46 2.24 11.01 -9.09
C LEU A 46 1.09 11.95 -8.71
N GLY A 47 1.36 13.02 -7.96
CA GLY A 47 0.37 13.99 -7.46
C GLY A 47 -0.37 13.56 -6.19
N PHE A 48 0.09 12.51 -5.51
CA PHE A 48 -0.47 12.08 -4.22
C PHE A 48 0.15 12.87 -3.05
N PRO A 49 -0.59 13.11 -1.97
CA PRO A 49 -0.05 13.76 -0.78
C PRO A 49 0.95 12.85 -0.06
N GLU A 50 2.03 13.47 0.44
CA GLU A 50 3.15 12.77 1.10
C GLU A 50 2.69 11.97 2.35
N GLY A 51 1.62 12.40 3.03
CA GLY A 51 1.08 11.72 4.22
C GLY A 51 0.12 10.55 3.95
N LEU A 52 -0.11 10.18 2.69
CA LEU A 52 -1.07 9.14 2.30
C LEU A 52 -0.64 7.72 2.71
N MET A 53 0.67 7.48 2.79
CA MET A 53 1.26 6.21 3.19
C MET A 53 2.32 6.47 4.27
N PRO A 54 1.92 6.60 5.56
CA PRO A 54 2.83 6.91 6.64
C PRO A 54 3.68 5.70 7.06
N MET A 55 4.43 5.10 6.12
CA MET A 55 5.25 3.92 6.35
C MET A 55 6.28 4.15 7.47
N ARG A 56 6.52 3.13 8.28
CA ARG A 56 7.43 3.19 9.44
C ARG A 56 8.55 2.18 9.30
N ASP A 57 9.75 2.54 9.76
CA ASP A 57 10.90 1.65 9.79
C ASP A 57 11.10 0.92 8.45
N LEU A 58 11.11 1.70 7.35
CA LEU A 58 11.35 1.18 6.01
C LEU A 58 12.75 0.56 5.95
N GLU A 59 12.81 -0.69 5.55
CA GLU A 59 14.05 -1.45 5.36
C GLU A 59 14.50 -1.36 3.90
N GLU A 60 13.55 -1.45 2.98
CA GLU A 60 13.78 -1.58 1.56
C GLU A 60 12.61 -0.97 0.78
N CYS A 61 12.92 -0.17 -0.22
CA CYS A 61 12.00 0.29 -1.25
C CYS A 61 12.55 -0.12 -2.61
N GLY A 62 11.68 -0.52 -3.52
CA GLY A 62 12.10 -0.79 -4.89
C GLY A 62 11.11 -0.30 -5.91
N LEU A 63 11.63 0.17 -7.05
CA LEU A 63 10.86 0.66 -8.18
C LEU A 63 11.42 0.09 -9.48
N VAL A 64 10.58 -0.58 -10.26
CA VAL A 64 10.88 -0.94 -11.64
C VAL A 64 10.29 0.13 -12.54
N ARG A 65 11.14 1.02 -13.06
CA ARG A 65 10.72 2.15 -13.90
C ARG A 65 10.01 1.71 -15.19
N GLU A 66 10.38 0.56 -15.74
CA GLU A 66 9.80 0.03 -16.97
C GLU A 66 8.34 -0.40 -16.80
N THR A 67 8.00 -1.05 -15.68
CA THR A 67 6.66 -1.60 -15.43
C THR A 67 5.82 -0.74 -14.49
N GLY A 68 6.45 0.21 -13.79
CA GLY A 68 5.85 0.95 -12.68
C GLY A 68 5.63 0.08 -11.44
N PHE A 69 6.22 -1.10 -11.34
CA PHE A 69 6.07 -1.94 -10.15
C PHE A 69 6.87 -1.35 -8.99
N VAL A 70 6.21 -1.12 -7.85
CA VAL A 70 6.82 -0.60 -6.63
C VAL A 70 6.57 -1.54 -5.46
N TRP A 71 7.54 -1.65 -4.57
CA TRP A 71 7.35 -2.24 -3.26
C TRP A 71 8.02 -1.44 -2.16
N MET A 72 7.44 -1.53 -0.97
CA MET A 72 7.94 -0.93 0.26
C MET A 72 7.88 -1.99 1.35
N LYS A 73 9.03 -2.23 1.99
CA LYS A 73 9.16 -3.21 3.06
C LYS A 73 9.47 -2.49 4.37
N GLN A 74 8.67 -2.80 5.39
CA GLN A 74 8.80 -2.27 6.73
C GLN A 74 9.06 -3.42 7.72
N LYS A 75 9.75 -3.08 8.81
CA LYS A 75 10.16 -4.06 9.83
C LYS A 75 9.01 -4.91 10.41
N ALA A 76 7.84 -4.31 10.59
CA ALA A 76 6.66 -4.99 11.13
C ALA A 76 5.37 -4.38 10.59
N PRO A 77 4.29 -5.18 10.42
CA PRO A 77 2.98 -4.63 10.09
C PRO A 77 2.47 -3.73 11.21
N TYR A 78 1.77 -2.66 10.87
CA TYR A 78 1.20 -1.75 11.87
C TYR A 78 -0.15 -1.18 11.43
N GLU A 79 -0.91 -0.64 12.38
CA GLU A 79 -2.19 0.03 12.12
C GLU A 79 -2.04 1.54 12.32
N HIS A 80 -2.52 2.30 11.35
CA HIS A 80 -2.63 3.75 11.38
C HIS A 80 -4.09 4.16 11.50
N TYR A 81 -4.34 5.28 12.18
CA TYR A 81 -5.67 5.88 12.24
C TYR A 81 -5.60 7.28 11.63
N PHE A 82 -6.16 7.42 10.43
CA PHE A 82 -6.24 8.69 9.72
C PHE A 82 -7.32 9.56 10.37
N ARG A 83 -6.91 10.64 11.05
CA ARG A 83 -7.87 11.52 11.73
C ARG A 83 -8.75 12.27 10.73
N GLY A 84 -8.17 12.72 9.62
CA GLY A 84 -8.87 13.48 8.58
C GLY A 84 -9.98 12.69 7.88
N THR A 85 -9.91 11.35 7.86
CA THR A 85 -10.94 10.49 7.25
C THR A 85 -11.73 9.67 8.26
N GLY A 86 -11.30 9.64 9.54
CA GLY A 86 -11.87 8.78 10.57
C GLY A 86 -11.71 7.28 10.29
N THR A 87 -10.71 6.89 9.48
CA THR A 87 -10.51 5.49 9.06
C THR A 87 -9.28 4.88 9.69
N ARG A 88 -9.38 3.58 10.02
CA ARG A 88 -8.24 2.78 10.47
C ARG A 88 -7.72 1.96 9.30
N VAL A 89 -6.42 2.05 9.03
CA VAL A 89 -5.77 1.37 7.92
C VAL A 89 -4.63 0.53 8.49
N ARG A 90 -4.51 -0.71 8.03
CA ARG A 90 -3.42 -1.62 8.34
C ARG A 90 -2.49 -1.70 7.15
N TYR A 91 -1.22 -1.51 7.42
CA TYR A 91 -0.12 -1.72 6.49
C TYR A 91 0.61 -3.00 6.90
N ASP A 92 0.74 -3.93 5.97
CA ASP A 92 1.49 -5.17 6.16
C ASP A 92 3.00 -4.92 6.04
N ALA A 93 3.81 -5.94 6.35
CA ALA A 93 5.28 -5.83 6.31
C ALA A 93 5.84 -5.55 4.90
N GLU A 94 5.11 -5.95 3.86
CA GLU A 94 5.43 -5.64 2.47
C GLU A 94 4.16 -5.07 1.82
N VAL A 95 4.29 -3.88 1.24
CA VAL A 95 3.25 -3.21 0.46
C VAL A 95 3.73 -3.15 -0.98
N THR A 96 2.90 -3.58 -1.93
CA THR A 96 3.24 -3.53 -3.35
C THR A 96 2.14 -2.85 -4.14
N ALA A 97 2.51 -2.24 -5.26
CA ALA A 97 1.57 -1.63 -6.19
C ALA A 97 2.19 -1.51 -7.58
N TYR A 98 1.35 -1.21 -8.56
CA TYR A 98 1.78 -0.70 -9.86
C TYR A 98 1.39 0.78 -9.94
N VAL A 99 2.36 1.64 -10.18
CA VAL A 99 2.16 3.09 -10.30
C VAL A 99 1.95 3.50 -11.75
N GLU A 100 0.99 4.40 -11.96
CA GLU A 100 0.68 5.09 -13.21
C GLU A 100 0.41 6.55 -12.87
N GLU A 101 0.44 7.46 -13.85
CA GLU A 101 0.19 8.88 -13.58
C GLU A 101 -1.15 9.10 -12.86
N GLY A 102 -1.10 9.64 -11.63
CA GLY A 102 -2.27 9.88 -10.79
C GLY A 102 -2.98 8.62 -10.29
N LYS A 103 -2.36 7.43 -10.39
CA LYS A 103 -3.02 6.16 -10.04
C LYS A 103 -2.06 5.10 -9.51
N MET A 104 -2.54 4.32 -8.56
CA MET A 104 -1.91 3.08 -8.09
C MET A 104 -2.91 1.93 -8.23
N LYS A 105 -2.48 0.82 -8.83
CA LYS A 105 -3.35 -0.34 -9.08
C LYS A 105 -2.70 -1.63 -8.60
N ARG A 106 -3.53 -2.67 -8.43
CA ARG A 106 -3.15 -3.99 -7.92
C ARG A 106 -2.37 -3.89 -6.61
N MET A 107 -2.83 -2.98 -5.74
CA MET A 107 -2.21 -2.75 -4.46
C MET A 107 -2.36 -3.99 -3.57
N THR A 108 -1.31 -4.31 -2.83
CA THR A 108 -1.32 -5.36 -1.80
C THR A 108 -0.70 -4.84 -0.52
N GLY A 109 -1.03 -5.47 0.61
CA GLY A 109 -0.50 -5.08 1.93
C GLY A 109 -1.19 -3.88 2.58
N VAL A 110 -2.22 -3.30 1.95
CA VAL A 110 -3.00 -2.18 2.52
C VAL A 110 -4.45 -2.62 2.74
N ARG A 111 -4.95 -2.47 3.97
CA ARG A 111 -6.32 -2.87 4.34
C ARG A 111 -6.99 -1.77 5.16
N SER A 112 -8.21 -1.38 4.79
CA SER A 112 -9.00 -0.45 5.59
C SER A 112 -9.99 -1.20 6.49
N LYS A 113 -10.22 -0.68 7.70
CA LYS A 113 -11.24 -1.20 8.60
C LYS A 113 -12.59 -0.60 8.22
N GLN A 114 -13.48 -1.44 7.71
CA GLN A 114 -14.85 -1.06 7.36
C GLN A 114 -15.83 -1.84 8.24
N LEU A 115 -16.65 -1.12 9.00
CA LEU A 115 -17.52 -1.67 10.06
C LEU A 115 -16.68 -2.48 11.06
N MET A 116 -16.53 -3.79 10.84
CA MET A 116 -15.73 -4.69 11.67
C MET A 116 -14.73 -5.54 10.87
N LEU A 117 -14.71 -5.42 9.54
CA LEU A 117 -13.87 -6.24 8.66
C LEU A 117 -12.69 -5.45 8.12
N TRP A 118 -11.55 -6.13 7.96
CA TRP A 118 -10.40 -5.61 7.25
C TRP A 118 -10.57 -5.88 5.76
N VAL A 119 -10.78 -4.82 4.99
CA VAL A 119 -11.04 -4.90 3.56
C VAL A 119 -9.79 -4.43 2.80
N PRO A 120 -9.19 -5.27 1.95
CA PRO A 120 -8.06 -4.90 1.13
C PRO A 120 -8.40 -3.75 0.18
N ILE A 121 -7.50 -2.76 0.10
CA ILE A 121 -7.52 -1.72 -0.92
C ILE A 121 -6.68 -2.24 -2.09
N VAL A 122 -7.26 -2.24 -3.28
CA VAL A 122 -6.62 -2.79 -4.49
C VAL A 122 -6.24 -1.71 -5.49
N GLU A 123 -6.80 -0.51 -5.35
CA GLU A 123 -6.57 0.59 -6.28
C GLU A 123 -6.81 1.93 -5.57
N MET A 124 -5.98 2.91 -5.92
CA MET A 124 -6.06 4.30 -5.49
C MET A 124 -5.88 5.20 -6.70
N SER A 125 -6.69 6.24 -6.84
CA SER A 125 -6.58 7.18 -7.95
C SER A 125 -6.87 8.59 -7.49
N LEU A 126 -6.21 9.56 -8.10
CA LEU A 126 -6.63 10.95 -8.02
C LEU A 126 -7.95 11.11 -8.76
N ASP A 127 -8.87 11.83 -8.14
CA ASP A 127 -10.24 12.04 -8.57
C ASP A 127 -10.57 13.55 -8.49
N GLY A 128 -11.57 13.99 -9.25
CA GLY A 128 -11.95 15.39 -9.42
C GLY A 128 -11.16 16.13 -10.51
N ASP A 129 -11.79 17.16 -11.09
CA ASP A 129 -11.21 17.96 -12.19
C ASP A 129 -9.88 18.63 -11.80
N ALA A 130 -9.69 18.90 -10.51
CA ALA A 130 -8.48 19.49 -9.95
C ALA A 130 -7.52 18.47 -9.30
N ARG A 131 -7.81 17.16 -9.41
CA ARG A 131 -7.07 16.09 -8.69
C ARG A 131 -6.98 16.34 -7.17
N ASP A 132 -8.02 16.95 -6.60
CA ASP A 132 -8.08 17.38 -5.21
C ASP A 132 -8.64 16.30 -4.27
N ARG A 133 -9.07 15.16 -4.83
CA ARG A 133 -9.59 14.02 -4.09
C ARG A 133 -8.82 12.75 -4.42
N ILE A 134 -8.87 11.81 -3.49
CA ILE A 134 -8.27 10.49 -3.62
C ILE A 134 -9.39 9.47 -3.49
N TYR A 135 -9.61 8.73 -4.56
CA TYR A 135 -10.51 7.60 -4.62
C TYR A 135 -9.77 6.32 -4.27
N PHE A 136 -10.36 5.53 -3.37
CA PHE A 136 -9.87 4.23 -2.92
C PHE A 136 -10.89 3.17 -3.28
N LYS A 137 -10.44 2.10 -3.93
CA LYS A 137 -11.28 0.98 -4.33
C LYS A 137 -10.84 -0.29 -3.61
N SER A 138 -11.82 -0.98 -3.04
CA SER A 138 -11.63 -2.27 -2.40
C SER A 138 -11.79 -3.44 -3.36
N ASN A 139 -11.28 -4.61 -2.96
CA ASN A 139 -11.43 -5.86 -3.72
C ASN A 139 -12.90 -6.34 -3.85
N ILE A 140 -13.81 -5.85 -3.00
CA ILE A 140 -15.24 -6.16 -3.04
C ILE A 140 -16.06 -5.13 -3.86
N GLY A 141 -15.39 -4.27 -4.62
CA GLY A 141 -16.05 -3.30 -5.51
C GLY A 141 -16.60 -2.05 -4.83
N ILE A 142 -16.37 -1.87 -3.52
CA ILE A 142 -16.75 -0.66 -2.80
C ILE A 142 -15.66 0.39 -2.95
N GLY A 143 -16.03 1.59 -3.37
CA GLY A 143 -15.17 2.76 -3.50
C GLY A 143 -15.47 3.85 -2.47
N ARG A 144 -14.46 4.60 -2.05
CA ARG A 144 -14.61 5.82 -1.23
C ARG A 144 -13.67 6.90 -1.72
N SER A 145 -14.14 8.15 -1.76
CA SER A 145 -13.33 9.31 -2.16
C SER A 145 -13.19 10.29 -1.01
N PHE A 146 -11.96 10.66 -0.67
CA PHE A 146 -11.63 11.61 0.41
C PHE A 146 -10.85 12.81 -0.16
N PRO A 147 -11.00 14.02 0.40
CA PRO A 147 -10.18 15.16 -0.03
C PRO A 147 -8.70 14.91 0.28
N ALA A 148 -7.81 15.29 -0.63
CA ALA A 148 -6.36 15.09 -0.48
C ALA A 148 -5.81 15.79 0.79
N SER A 149 -6.43 16.90 1.19
CA SER A 149 -6.10 17.62 2.43
C SER A 149 -6.28 16.77 3.69
N ALA A 150 -7.16 15.76 3.68
CA ALA A 150 -7.35 14.86 4.83
C ALA A 150 -6.12 13.99 5.15
N PHE A 151 -5.14 13.96 4.25
CA PHE A 151 -3.90 13.19 4.40
C PHE A 151 -2.66 14.09 4.54
N ALA A 152 -2.78 15.41 4.33
CA ALA A 152 -1.64 16.32 4.39
C ALA A 152 -1.07 16.46 5.81
N ASP A 153 -1.93 16.45 6.84
CA ASP A 153 -1.54 16.61 8.24
C ASP A 153 -0.77 15.39 8.81
N GLU A 154 -0.89 14.22 8.18
CA GLU A 154 -0.22 13.00 8.64
C GLU A 154 1.28 12.99 8.27
N ALA A 155 1.69 13.74 7.24
CA ALA A 155 3.10 13.88 6.86
C ALA A 155 3.92 14.54 7.98
N ALA A 156 3.33 15.50 8.70
CA ALA A 156 3.96 16.16 9.85
C ALA A 156 3.98 15.28 11.11
N ALA A 157 3.05 14.33 11.25
CA ALA A 157 3.00 13.44 12.42
C ALA A 157 4.00 12.27 12.32
N ALA A 158 4.29 11.78 11.11
CA ALA A 158 5.25 10.70 10.89
C ALA A 158 6.70 11.10 11.23
N THR A 159 7.06 12.36 11.04
CA THR A 159 8.40 12.89 11.41
C THR A 159 8.58 13.07 12.91
N VAL A 160 7.49 13.33 13.67
CA VAL A 160 7.53 13.51 15.13
C VAL A 160 7.65 12.18 15.89
N ALA A 161 7.20 11.06 15.32
CA ALA A 161 7.34 9.74 15.92
C ALA A 161 8.79 9.20 15.95
N LYS A 162 9.76 9.95 15.39
CA LYS A 162 11.20 9.67 15.47
C LYS A 162 11.92 10.32 16.68
N LYS A 163 11.20 10.90 17.65
CA LYS A 163 11.79 11.54 18.84
C LYS A 163 11.60 10.73 20.11
#